data_AF-A0AAU2BDA8-F1
#
_entry.id   AF-A0AAU2BDA8-F1
#
_cell.length_a   1.000
_cell.length_b   1.000
_cell.length_c   1.000
_cell.angle_alpha   90.00
_cell.angle_beta   90.00
_cell.angle_gamma   90.00
#
_symmetry.space_group_name_H-M   'P 1'
#
loop_
_entity.id
_entity.type
_entity.pdbx_description
1 polymer ?
#
loop_
_entity_poly.entity_id
_entity_poly.type
_entity_poly.pdbx_seq_one_letter_code
_entity_poly.pdbx_strand_id
1 'polypeptide(L)'
;MDDLLQRVRRLAGPEAAPDPALLAELARSQDVTLVREAGRHLAALDSRLVTPPGRAPRPLRVAVVPSFTADNVLPLLRVGLLAAGIAPTFHLAAPDQQLMVLGRPGSPLDDFAPDLTLCLTHEDVFLPRDWDPTDLAGLAAAVDERAERYTAAVASFAARTTGSVLLHTVPLPSAWPRTVTSHRSRAGIGRLWRELNLRLLDLAERTASVDALDLETLLADCPSPLRDERLFRFASMAWAPAVERLYAQEAAGYGRALAGLGKKCLVLDLDNTLWGGVLGDDGPENIEIGPMYPGNAYAAVQRTALALRRQGVLLAVASKNDPGLVARVLGEHPELVLRRDDFVSVHANWDAKDGSIRAIADELNIGLDSMVFLDDSPFECDLVRSALPQVEVVRAAGDPAQHVNTLLSGGHFDVLDTTVTDARRTDLYRARVERREWTERQDQASPADYLEGLGLEVTVRAADAYLLPRVIQLGGRTNQFNLTGGAHAEAETRRMAGSDDHEVLGFAVRDRFGDEGVVGALWIARHPDHWIVQNAVMSCRVFSRGIEFAVLAAVADAARAAGATRIEADFRDSGRNGPAARFLADAGFTPRDAPAADGTVRHVLPLEPAPALAPAWISVRDERPVPTEG
;
A
#
# COMPACT_ATOMS: atom_id res chain seq x y z
N MET A 1 -15.64 24.07 17.68
CA MET A 1 -15.42 22.98 18.65
C MET A 1 -16.67 22.14 18.80
N ASP A 2 -17.83 22.74 19.12
CA ASP A 2 -19.10 22.00 19.28
C ASP A 2 -19.65 21.37 17.99
N ASP A 3 -19.43 21.97 16.82
CA ASP A 3 -20.09 21.51 15.57
C ASP A 3 -19.67 20.09 15.15
N LEU A 4 -18.36 19.76 15.13
CA LEU A 4 -17.88 18.42 14.75
C LEU A 4 -18.38 17.34 15.71
N LEU A 5 -18.34 17.60 17.01
CA LEU A 5 -18.81 16.67 18.02
C LEU A 5 -20.33 16.50 17.96
N GLN A 6 -21.07 17.59 17.70
CA GLN A 6 -22.51 17.53 17.44
C GLN A 6 -22.84 16.73 16.18
N ARG A 7 -22.04 16.83 15.11
CA ARG A 7 -22.16 15.97 13.91
C ARG A 7 -22.00 14.49 14.28
N VAL A 8 -20.94 14.12 15.01
CA VAL A 8 -20.74 12.74 15.49
C VAL A 8 -21.94 12.25 16.30
N ARG A 9 -22.44 13.07 17.24
CA ARG A 9 -23.58 12.72 18.10
C ARG A 9 -24.88 12.56 17.30
N ARG A 10 -25.09 13.35 16.24
CA ARG A 10 -26.25 13.22 15.34
C ARG A 10 -26.24 11.87 14.61
N LEU A 11 -25.06 11.34 14.27
CA LEU A 11 -24.94 10.05 13.58
C LEU A 11 -25.32 8.84 14.43
N ALA A 12 -25.42 8.99 15.76
CA ALA A 12 -25.90 7.93 16.64
C ALA A 12 -27.43 7.75 16.62
N GLY A 13 -28.16 8.64 15.94
CA GLY A 13 -29.62 8.57 15.83
C GLY A 13 -30.11 7.49 14.86
N PRO A 14 -31.32 6.93 15.07
CA PRO A 14 -31.87 5.87 14.22
C PRO A 14 -32.15 6.28 12.76
N GLU A 15 -32.23 7.59 12.46
CA GLU A 15 -32.42 8.15 11.11
C GLU A 15 -31.16 8.86 10.58
N ALA A 16 -29.98 8.54 11.10
CA ALA A 16 -28.73 9.20 10.73
C ALA A 16 -28.42 9.05 9.23
N ALA A 17 -28.19 10.20 8.57
CA ALA A 17 -27.65 10.24 7.21
C ALA A 17 -26.12 10.15 7.23
N PRO A 18 -25.47 9.58 6.19
CA PRO A 18 -24.02 9.53 6.12
C PRO A 18 -23.37 10.93 6.11
N ASP A 19 -22.24 11.08 6.81
CA ASP A 19 -21.41 12.28 6.81
C ASP A 19 -19.96 11.90 6.44
N PRO A 20 -19.65 11.78 5.14
CA PRO A 20 -18.34 11.33 4.69
C PRO A 20 -17.22 12.37 4.87
N ALA A 21 -17.56 13.64 5.13
CA ALA A 21 -16.58 14.71 5.37
C ALA A 21 -16.05 14.71 6.81
N LEU A 22 -16.84 14.17 7.74
CA LEU A 22 -16.57 14.21 9.19
C LEU A 22 -15.19 13.65 9.56
N LEU A 23 -14.82 12.49 9.02
CA LEU A 23 -13.55 11.83 9.37
C LEU A 23 -12.34 12.62 8.88
N ALA A 24 -12.40 13.19 7.67
CA ALA A 24 -11.32 13.99 7.14
C ALA A 24 -11.11 15.27 7.97
N GLU A 25 -12.19 15.90 8.44
CA GLU A 25 -12.12 17.05 9.34
C GLU A 25 -11.57 16.68 10.73
N LEU A 26 -12.02 15.56 11.30
CA LEU A 26 -11.52 15.07 12.60
C LEU A 26 -10.03 14.70 12.52
N ALA A 27 -9.60 14.03 11.45
CA ALA A 27 -8.20 13.64 11.25
C ALA A 27 -7.26 14.86 11.17
N ARG A 28 -7.72 15.97 10.57
CA ARG A 28 -6.96 17.23 10.44
C ARG A 28 -7.00 18.13 11.67
N SER A 29 -8.02 17.99 12.54
CA SER A 29 -8.19 18.83 13.73
C SER A 29 -7.04 18.66 14.70
N GLN A 30 -6.31 19.71 15.08
CA GLN A 30 -5.21 19.63 16.07
C GLN A 30 -5.68 19.47 17.52
N ASP A 31 -6.98 19.60 17.80
CA ASP A 31 -7.54 19.45 19.13
C ASP A 31 -7.63 17.96 19.53
N VAL A 32 -6.67 17.52 20.34
CA VAL A 32 -6.59 16.13 20.84
C VAL A 32 -7.83 15.73 21.64
N THR A 33 -8.40 16.65 22.43
CA THR A 33 -9.55 16.37 23.28
C THR A 33 -10.79 16.10 22.43
N LEU A 34 -11.04 16.97 21.45
CA LEU A 34 -12.12 16.80 20.48
C LEU A 34 -12.01 15.46 19.74
N VAL A 35 -10.83 15.13 19.21
CA VAL A 35 -10.64 13.88 18.46
C VAL A 35 -10.81 12.65 19.36
N ARG A 36 -10.32 12.70 20.61
CA ARG A 36 -10.54 11.63 21.59
C ARG A 36 -12.01 11.43 21.89
N GLU A 37 -12.77 12.50 22.11
CA GLU A 37 -14.19 12.41 22.42
C GLU A 37 -14.99 11.89 21.22
N ALA A 38 -14.72 12.41 20.02
CA ALA A 38 -15.31 11.92 18.78
C ALA A 38 -15.01 10.43 18.56
N GLY A 39 -13.75 10.00 18.73
CA GLY A 39 -13.34 8.61 18.59
C GLY A 39 -14.05 7.65 19.54
N ARG A 40 -14.39 8.08 20.77
CA ARG A 40 -15.21 7.28 21.69
C ARG A 40 -16.64 7.11 21.18
N HIS A 41 -17.25 8.19 20.70
CA HIS A 41 -18.61 8.13 20.15
C HIS A 41 -18.68 7.30 18.86
N LEU A 42 -17.67 7.42 17.98
CA LEU A 42 -17.57 6.65 16.74
C LEU A 42 -17.48 5.13 16.98
N ALA A 43 -17.10 4.67 18.19
CA ALA A 43 -16.98 3.25 18.49
C ALA A 43 -18.32 2.49 18.42
N ALA A 44 -19.45 3.19 18.62
CA ALA A 44 -20.79 2.60 18.60
C ALA A 44 -21.51 2.75 17.25
N LEU A 45 -20.89 3.41 16.27
CA LEU A 45 -21.51 3.72 14.99
C LEU A 45 -21.21 2.64 13.95
N ASP A 46 -22.13 2.44 13.01
CA ASP A 46 -21.80 1.74 11.76
C ASP A 46 -20.80 2.61 10.98
N SER A 47 -19.61 2.07 10.75
CA SER A 47 -18.56 2.69 9.94
C SER A 47 -19.04 3.19 8.57
N ARG A 48 -20.10 2.59 7.99
CA ARG A 48 -20.69 3.01 6.72
C ARG A 48 -21.31 4.41 6.75
N LEU A 49 -21.69 4.91 7.93
CA LEU A 49 -22.26 6.26 8.10
C LEU A 49 -21.20 7.36 7.99
N VAL A 50 -19.92 7.02 8.12
CA VAL A 50 -18.82 7.98 8.13
C VAL A 50 -17.85 7.78 6.97
N THR A 51 -17.99 6.68 6.22
CA THR A 51 -17.23 6.44 4.99
C THR A 51 -17.96 6.95 3.74
N PRO A 52 -17.24 7.39 2.69
CA PRO A 52 -17.84 7.80 1.43
C PRO A 52 -18.80 6.76 0.82
N PRO A 53 -19.93 7.18 0.22
CA PRO A 53 -20.87 6.28 -0.45
C PRO A 53 -20.20 5.41 -1.52
N GLY A 54 -20.62 4.15 -1.62
CA GLY A 54 -20.07 3.20 -2.61
C GLY A 54 -18.78 2.49 -2.20
N ARG A 55 -18.25 2.75 -0.99
CA ARG A 55 -17.07 2.08 -0.46
C ARG A 55 -17.37 1.41 0.88
N ALA A 56 -17.24 0.08 0.93
CA ALA A 56 -17.28 -0.64 2.21
C ALA A 56 -15.93 -0.48 2.93
N PRO A 57 -15.91 -0.08 4.21
CA PRO A 57 -14.66 -0.03 4.98
C PRO A 57 -14.06 -1.43 5.12
N ARG A 58 -12.72 -1.50 5.07
CA ARG A 58 -12.00 -2.77 5.25
C ARG A 58 -11.93 -3.12 6.73
N PRO A 59 -12.35 -4.32 7.16
CA PRO A 59 -12.19 -4.72 8.55
C PRO A 59 -10.70 -4.87 8.89
N LEU A 60 -10.32 -4.47 10.11
CA LEU A 60 -8.97 -4.70 10.66
C LEU A 60 -9.05 -4.98 12.16
N ARG A 61 -8.51 -6.11 12.62
CA ARG A 61 -8.41 -6.44 14.05
C ARG A 61 -7.10 -5.92 14.59
N VAL A 62 -7.19 -4.97 15.51
CA VAL A 62 -6.03 -4.30 16.11
C VAL A 62 -5.95 -4.64 17.59
N ALA A 63 -4.90 -5.34 17.98
CA ALA A 63 -4.55 -5.52 19.38
C ALA A 63 -3.64 -4.39 19.84
N VAL A 64 -3.95 -3.79 21.00
CA VAL A 64 -3.08 -2.84 21.69
C VAL A 64 -2.59 -3.52 22.95
N VAL A 65 -1.28 -3.72 23.03
CA VAL A 65 -0.62 -4.45 24.12
C VAL A 65 0.32 -3.48 24.84
N PRO A 66 -0.18 -2.69 25.81
CA PRO A 66 0.64 -1.66 26.42
C PRO A 66 1.34 -2.15 27.70
N SER A 67 2.49 -1.56 28.02
CA SER A 67 3.13 -1.69 29.33
C SER A 67 2.64 -0.65 30.34
N PHE A 68 1.65 0.16 29.98
CA PHE A 68 1.16 1.31 30.75
C PHE A 68 -0.31 1.57 30.38
N THR A 69 -0.99 2.50 31.03
CA THR A 69 -2.40 2.83 30.73
C THR A 69 -2.51 3.59 29.41
N ALA A 70 -3.02 2.94 28.36
CA ALA A 70 -3.02 3.45 26.98
C ALA A 70 -4.43 3.57 26.35
N ASP A 71 -5.50 3.55 27.17
CA ASP A 71 -6.91 3.60 26.74
C ASP A 71 -7.21 4.78 25.80
N ASN A 72 -6.47 5.88 25.94
CA ASN A 72 -6.66 7.09 25.15
C ASN A 72 -6.12 7.01 23.72
N VAL A 73 -5.23 6.05 23.43
CA VAL A 73 -4.71 5.82 22.08
C VAL A 73 -5.80 5.25 21.18
N LEU A 74 -6.68 4.38 21.71
CA LEU A 74 -7.74 3.72 20.95
C LEU A 74 -8.69 4.70 20.21
N PRO A 75 -9.30 5.72 20.86
CA PRO A 75 -10.18 6.64 20.16
C PRO A 75 -9.45 7.48 19.11
N LEU A 76 -8.18 7.84 19.34
CA LEU A 76 -7.37 8.57 18.37
C LEU A 76 -7.07 7.70 17.14
N LEU A 77 -6.63 6.47 17.38
CA LEU A 77 -6.33 5.48 16.35
C LEU A 77 -7.59 5.11 15.55
N ARG A 78 -8.76 5.04 16.21
CA ARG A 78 -10.04 4.80 15.55
C ARG A 78 -10.33 5.86 14.50
N VAL A 79 -10.17 7.15 14.83
CA VAL A 79 -10.39 8.25 13.88
C VAL A 79 -9.44 8.11 12.69
N GLY A 80 -8.15 7.86 12.94
CA GLY A 80 -7.15 7.68 11.88
C GLY A 80 -7.47 6.51 10.94
N LEU A 81 -7.78 5.34 11.49
CA LEU A 81 -8.12 4.15 10.70
C LEU A 81 -9.43 4.32 9.91
N LEU A 82 -10.47 4.88 10.54
CA LEU A 82 -11.74 5.17 9.85
C LEU A 82 -11.51 6.17 8.70
N ALA A 83 -10.73 7.23 8.92
CA ALA A 83 -10.39 8.20 7.88
C ALA A 83 -9.62 7.54 6.71
N ALA A 84 -8.83 6.51 6.98
CA ALA A 84 -8.18 5.69 5.96
C ALA A 84 -9.12 4.69 5.26
N GLY A 85 -10.40 4.61 5.64
CA GLY A 85 -11.37 3.66 5.09
C GLY A 85 -11.29 2.26 5.72
N ILE A 86 -10.77 2.15 6.94
CA ILE A 86 -10.62 0.91 7.70
C ILE A 86 -11.62 0.92 8.86
N ALA A 87 -12.35 -0.17 9.05
CA ALA A 87 -13.22 -0.40 10.20
C ALA A 87 -12.48 -1.23 11.26
N PRO A 88 -11.94 -0.59 12.32
CA PRO A 88 -11.16 -1.31 13.31
C PRO A 88 -12.03 -1.98 14.38
N THR A 89 -11.68 -3.22 14.69
CA THR A 89 -12.07 -3.91 15.93
C THR A 89 -10.86 -3.90 16.85
N PHE A 90 -10.99 -3.38 18.07
CA PHE A 90 -9.88 -3.29 19.02
C PHE A 90 -9.95 -4.37 20.09
N HIS A 91 -8.78 -4.86 20.47
CA HIS A 91 -8.55 -5.59 21.72
C HIS A 91 -7.48 -4.84 22.53
N LEU A 92 -7.78 -4.43 23.75
CA LEU A 92 -6.82 -3.78 24.65
C LEU A 92 -6.42 -4.77 25.74
N ALA A 93 -5.14 -5.14 25.77
CA ALA A 93 -4.61 -5.94 26.86
C ALA A 93 -4.49 -5.08 28.14
N ALA A 94 -4.59 -5.73 29.29
CA ALA A 94 -4.38 -5.05 30.57
C ALA A 94 -2.95 -4.49 30.67
N PRO A 95 -2.76 -3.31 31.28
CA PRO A 95 -1.42 -2.78 31.54
C PRO A 95 -0.60 -3.78 32.37
N ASP A 96 0.74 -3.69 32.26
CA ASP A 96 1.73 -4.54 32.94
C ASP A 96 1.71 -6.04 32.56
N GLN A 97 0.82 -6.47 31.67
CA GLN A 97 0.78 -7.86 31.19
C GLN A 97 1.46 -8.06 29.84
N GLN A 98 2.07 -7.02 29.26
CA GLN A 98 2.63 -7.03 27.91
C GLN A 98 3.54 -8.25 27.63
N LEU A 99 4.57 -8.48 28.45
CA LEU A 99 5.47 -9.63 28.30
C LEU A 99 4.76 -10.98 28.45
N MET A 100 3.81 -11.07 29.38
CA MET A 100 3.08 -12.30 29.66
C MET A 100 2.15 -12.68 28.50
N VAL A 101 1.45 -11.69 27.95
CA VAL A 101 0.52 -11.86 26.84
C VAL A 101 1.26 -12.18 25.54
N LEU A 102 2.41 -11.55 25.28
CA LEU A 102 3.25 -11.86 24.12
C LEU A 102 3.91 -13.24 24.23
N GLY A 103 4.50 -13.56 25.40
CA GLY A 103 5.33 -14.75 25.57
C GLY A 103 4.57 -16.07 25.78
N ARG A 104 3.28 -16.03 26.17
CA ARG A 104 2.51 -17.23 26.52
C ARG A 104 1.56 -17.66 25.38
N PRO A 105 1.64 -18.91 24.89
CA PRO A 105 0.62 -19.47 24.00
C PRO A 105 -0.75 -19.61 24.70
N GLY A 106 -1.84 -19.42 23.97
CA GLY A 106 -3.21 -19.44 24.51
C GLY A 106 -3.53 -18.17 25.31
N SER A 107 -2.88 -17.07 24.96
CA SER A 107 -3.21 -15.72 25.43
C SER A 107 -4.51 -15.20 24.77
N PRO A 108 -5.16 -14.17 25.33
CA PRO A 108 -6.29 -13.52 24.66
C PRO A 108 -5.99 -12.99 23.25
N LEU A 109 -4.71 -12.78 22.91
CA LEU A 109 -4.30 -12.41 21.55
C LEU A 109 -4.46 -13.56 20.56
N ASP A 110 -4.24 -14.81 20.97
CA ASP A 110 -4.41 -15.97 20.08
C ASP A 110 -5.88 -16.12 19.68
N ASP A 111 -6.78 -15.96 20.64
CA ASP A 111 -8.23 -16.04 20.42
C ASP A 111 -8.74 -14.86 19.58
N PHE A 112 -8.19 -13.66 19.80
CA PHE A 112 -8.53 -12.48 19.00
C PHE A 112 -7.96 -12.54 17.58
N ALA A 113 -6.81 -13.20 17.42
CA ALA A 113 -6.03 -13.36 16.19
C ALA A 113 -5.80 -12.02 15.46
N PRO A 114 -5.13 -11.02 16.07
CA PRO A 114 -5.00 -9.68 15.50
C PRO A 114 -4.34 -9.67 14.12
N ASP A 115 -4.82 -8.81 13.24
CA ASP A 115 -4.17 -8.49 11.96
C ASP A 115 -3.00 -7.52 12.20
N LEU A 116 -3.12 -6.66 13.22
CA LEU A 116 -2.09 -5.72 13.68
C LEU A 116 -2.00 -5.74 15.21
N THR A 117 -0.81 -5.91 15.76
CA THR A 117 -0.51 -5.84 17.19
C THR A 117 0.41 -4.68 17.50
N LEU A 118 -0.06 -3.71 18.29
CA LEU A 118 0.70 -2.53 18.70
C LEU A 118 1.30 -2.76 20.09
N CYS A 119 2.63 -2.77 20.18
CA CYS A 119 3.36 -2.91 21.44
C CYS A 119 3.76 -1.53 21.98
N LEU A 120 2.95 -0.98 22.89
CA LEU A 120 3.18 0.34 23.46
C LEU A 120 4.05 0.19 24.72
N THR A 121 5.33 0.49 24.63
CA THR A 121 6.31 0.20 25.68
C THR A 121 6.91 1.48 26.24
N HIS A 122 6.94 1.60 27.57
CA HIS A 122 7.64 2.69 28.26
C HIS A 122 8.95 2.21 28.92
N GLU A 123 9.74 3.14 29.41
CA GLU A 123 11.11 2.91 29.82
C GLU A 123 11.28 1.95 31.02
N ASP A 124 10.30 1.87 31.94
CA ASP A 124 10.40 1.01 33.12
C ASP A 124 10.36 -0.50 32.78
N VAL A 125 10.01 -0.86 31.53
CA VAL A 125 10.17 -2.24 31.04
C VAL A 125 11.64 -2.64 30.96
N PHE A 126 12.52 -1.69 30.64
CA PHE A 126 13.95 -1.92 30.46
C PHE A 126 14.78 -1.38 31.61
N LEU A 127 14.29 -0.37 32.32
CA LEU A 127 15.01 0.22 33.44
C LEU A 127 14.76 -0.56 34.74
N PRO A 128 15.81 -0.88 35.51
CA PRO A 128 15.63 -1.36 36.87
C PRO A 128 15.05 -0.24 37.75
N ARG A 129 14.15 -0.59 38.68
CA ARG A 129 13.52 0.37 39.62
C ARG A 129 14.55 1.02 40.54
N ASP A 130 15.53 0.24 40.98
CA ASP A 130 16.66 0.69 41.80
C ASP A 130 17.95 0.41 41.03
N TRP A 131 18.82 1.41 40.94
CA TRP A 131 20.15 1.27 40.36
C TRP A 131 21.14 2.21 41.04
N ASP A 132 22.42 1.85 41.02
CA ASP A 132 23.50 2.69 41.52
C ASP A 132 23.98 3.63 40.39
N PRO A 133 23.82 4.96 40.51
CA PRO A 133 24.27 5.94 39.52
C PRO A 133 25.77 5.90 39.18
N THR A 134 26.57 5.21 40.00
CA THR A 134 28.00 5.01 39.81
C THR A 134 28.33 3.72 39.05
N ASP A 135 27.39 2.77 38.95
CA ASP A 135 27.56 1.47 38.29
C ASP A 135 26.86 1.41 36.92
N LEU A 136 27.44 2.11 35.94
CA LEU A 136 26.94 2.06 34.56
C LEU A 136 27.04 0.65 33.95
N ALA A 137 28.01 -0.17 34.39
CA ALA A 137 28.19 -1.52 33.87
C ALA A 137 27.06 -2.45 34.36
N GLY A 138 26.69 -2.38 35.64
CA GLY A 138 25.52 -3.07 36.19
C GLY A 138 24.21 -2.62 35.55
N LEU A 139 24.04 -1.31 35.32
CA LEU A 139 22.88 -0.80 34.56
C LEU A 139 22.82 -1.40 33.14
N ALA A 140 23.95 -1.42 32.44
CA ALA A 140 24.02 -1.99 31.09
C ALA A 140 23.62 -3.46 31.06
N ALA A 141 24.15 -4.28 31.97
CA ALA A 141 23.78 -5.69 32.08
C ALA A 141 22.29 -5.89 32.39
N ALA A 142 21.73 -5.06 33.29
CA ALA A 142 20.33 -5.12 33.67
C ALA A 142 19.37 -4.73 32.53
N VAL A 143 19.74 -3.73 31.72
CA VAL A 143 19.00 -3.32 30.52
C VAL A 143 19.08 -4.41 29.44
N ASP A 144 20.26 -4.99 29.24
CA ASP A 144 20.49 -6.03 28.23
C ASP A 144 19.66 -7.30 28.51
N GLU A 145 19.66 -7.78 29.76
CA GLU A 145 18.84 -8.93 30.18
C GLU A 145 17.33 -8.67 29.97
N ARG A 146 16.86 -7.45 30.26
CA ARG A 146 15.45 -7.07 30.06
C ARG A 146 15.12 -6.96 28.57
N ALA A 147 16.01 -6.41 27.76
CA ALA A 147 15.88 -6.33 26.32
C ALA A 147 15.86 -7.72 25.67
N GLU A 148 16.70 -8.64 26.13
CA GLU A 148 16.67 -10.06 25.73
C GLU A 148 15.31 -10.70 25.98
N ARG A 149 14.78 -10.59 27.20
CA ARG A 149 13.46 -11.14 27.53
C ARG A 149 12.35 -10.54 26.69
N TYR A 150 12.38 -9.22 26.47
CA TYR A 150 11.37 -8.53 25.67
C TYR A 150 11.42 -8.97 24.21
N THR A 151 12.60 -8.92 23.59
CA THR A 151 12.78 -9.31 22.17
C THR A 151 12.46 -10.79 21.96
N ALA A 152 12.78 -11.67 22.91
CA ALA A 152 12.38 -13.07 22.86
C ALA A 152 10.86 -13.26 22.95
N ALA A 153 10.16 -12.51 23.81
CA ALA A 153 8.71 -12.57 23.92
C ALA A 153 8.02 -12.07 22.63
N VAL A 154 8.51 -10.98 22.05
CA VAL A 154 8.02 -10.47 20.76
C VAL A 154 8.27 -11.49 19.65
N ALA A 155 9.48 -12.03 19.52
CA ALA A 155 9.80 -13.03 18.51
C ALA A 155 8.95 -14.31 18.66
N SER A 156 8.71 -14.74 19.90
CA SER A 156 7.82 -15.87 20.20
C SER A 156 6.38 -15.62 19.72
N PHE A 157 5.85 -14.41 19.95
CA PHE A 157 4.53 -14.02 19.44
C PHE A 157 4.51 -13.91 17.90
N ALA A 158 5.51 -13.26 17.33
CA ALA A 158 5.68 -13.06 15.89
C ALA A 158 5.75 -14.38 15.11
N ALA A 159 6.31 -15.44 15.72
CA ALA A 159 6.43 -16.77 15.13
C ALA A 159 5.10 -17.55 15.05
N ARG A 160 4.05 -17.10 15.77
CA ARG A 160 2.77 -17.82 15.86
C ARG A 160 1.55 -17.00 15.43
N THR A 161 1.67 -15.68 15.37
CA THR A 161 0.64 -14.82 14.78
C THR A 161 0.74 -14.84 13.25
N THR A 162 -0.39 -14.61 12.57
CA THR A 162 -0.44 -14.36 11.12
C THR A 162 -0.46 -12.86 10.78
N GLY A 163 -0.66 -12.01 11.79
CA GLY A 163 -0.69 -10.55 11.63
C GLY A 163 0.67 -9.90 11.86
N SER A 164 0.72 -8.58 11.67
CA SER A 164 1.93 -7.78 11.91
C SER A 164 2.04 -7.35 13.37
N VAL A 165 3.26 -7.17 13.84
CA VAL A 165 3.61 -6.65 15.17
C VAL A 165 4.36 -5.34 14.99
N LEU A 166 3.81 -4.24 15.50
CA LEU A 166 4.42 -2.92 15.42
C LEU A 166 5.02 -2.55 16.78
N LEU A 167 6.35 -2.46 16.81
CA LEU A 167 7.13 -1.93 17.92
C LEU A 167 7.36 -0.43 17.73
N HIS A 168 8.02 0.18 18.70
CA HIS A 168 8.58 1.51 18.54
C HIS A 168 9.86 1.68 19.38
N THR A 169 10.71 2.63 19.00
CA THR A 169 11.82 3.07 19.87
C THR A 169 11.23 3.65 21.16
N VAL A 170 11.87 3.37 22.29
CA VAL A 170 11.37 3.82 23.60
C VAL A 170 12.11 5.10 23.98
N PRO A 171 11.41 6.24 24.15
CA PRO A 171 12.08 7.48 24.56
C PRO A 171 12.55 7.42 26.01
N LEU A 172 13.77 7.91 26.29
CA LEU A 172 14.25 8.04 27.67
C LEU A 172 13.87 9.42 28.24
N PRO A 173 13.10 9.50 29.35
CA PRO A 173 12.81 10.77 29.99
C PRO A 173 14.09 11.48 30.45
N SER A 174 14.19 12.79 30.16
CA SER A 174 15.40 13.57 30.46
C SER A 174 15.76 13.64 31.96
N ALA A 175 14.80 13.35 32.85
CA ALA A 175 15.04 13.26 34.29
C ALA A 175 16.03 12.15 34.66
N TRP A 176 16.02 11.03 33.92
CA TRP A 176 16.83 9.85 34.22
C TRP A 176 18.34 10.14 34.11
N PRO A 177 18.88 10.58 32.95
CA PRO A 177 20.30 10.92 32.86
C PRO A 177 20.70 12.06 33.80
N ARG A 178 19.78 12.97 34.17
CA ARG A 178 20.06 14.09 35.07
C ARG A 178 20.35 13.67 36.51
N THR A 179 19.99 12.45 36.91
CA THR A 179 20.38 11.87 38.21
C THR A 179 21.89 11.65 38.36
N VAL A 180 22.60 11.48 37.24
CA VAL A 180 24.05 11.35 37.20
C VAL A 180 24.71 12.71 37.09
N THR A 181 25.78 12.99 37.83
CA THR A 181 26.45 14.30 37.80
C THR A 181 27.52 14.43 36.70
N SER A 182 28.25 13.34 36.42
CA SER A 182 29.30 13.29 35.40
C SER A 182 28.73 13.37 33.98
N HIS A 183 29.15 14.36 33.20
CA HIS A 183 28.78 14.47 31.78
C HIS A 183 29.17 13.23 30.96
N ARG A 184 30.32 12.61 31.25
CA ARG A 184 30.76 11.38 30.58
C ARG A 184 29.82 10.22 30.89
N SER A 185 29.45 10.05 32.16
CA SER A 185 28.55 8.98 32.58
C SER A 185 27.11 9.21 32.06
N ARG A 186 26.64 10.47 32.00
CA ARG A 186 25.39 10.84 31.31
C ARG A 186 25.40 10.43 29.84
N ALA A 187 26.49 10.73 29.12
CA ALA A 187 26.65 10.31 27.74
C ALA A 187 26.68 8.78 27.60
N GLY A 188 27.26 8.08 28.59
CA GLY A 188 27.22 6.63 28.69
C GLY A 188 25.80 6.05 28.78
N ILE A 189 24.92 6.63 29.60
CA ILE A 189 23.49 6.26 29.64
C ILE A 189 22.84 6.52 28.28
N GLY A 190 23.09 7.69 27.68
CA GLY A 190 22.55 8.03 26.37
C GLY A 190 23.00 7.09 25.26
N ARG A 191 24.22 6.53 25.35
CA ARG A 191 24.73 5.49 24.45
C ARG A 191 24.01 4.16 24.70
N LEU A 192 23.96 3.70 25.95
CA LEU A 192 23.27 2.46 26.32
C LEU A 192 21.81 2.44 25.83
N TRP A 193 21.11 3.56 26.00
CA TRP A 193 19.72 3.65 25.57
C TRP A 193 19.54 3.62 24.04
N ARG A 194 20.48 4.22 23.30
CA ARG A 194 20.51 4.09 21.84
C ARG A 194 20.81 2.67 21.39
N GLU A 195 21.70 1.95 22.10
CA GLU A 195 21.97 0.53 21.84
C GLU A 195 20.71 -0.33 22.07
N LEU A 196 19.92 -0.03 23.11
CA LEU A 196 18.60 -0.64 23.33
C LEU A 196 17.64 -0.36 22.17
N ASN A 197 17.51 0.90 21.74
CA ASN A 197 16.60 1.26 20.65
C ASN A 197 17.04 0.67 19.31
N LEU A 198 18.35 0.64 19.02
CA LEU A 198 18.90 -0.06 17.87
C LEU A 198 18.53 -1.55 17.88
N ARG A 199 18.57 -2.20 19.05
CA ARG A 199 18.17 -3.60 19.18
C ARG A 199 16.68 -3.83 18.87
N LEU A 200 15.81 -2.88 19.21
CA LEU A 200 14.38 -2.95 18.86
C LEU A 200 14.17 -2.77 17.35
N LEU A 201 14.90 -1.85 16.72
CA LEU A 201 14.87 -1.63 15.26
C LEU A 201 15.43 -2.85 14.50
N ASP A 202 16.55 -3.42 14.96
CA ASP A 202 17.17 -4.63 14.41
C ASP A 202 16.23 -5.85 14.44
N LEU A 203 15.29 -5.90 15.39
CA LEU A 203 14.33 -7.00 15.46
C LEU A 203 13.34 -6.97 14.29
N ALA A 204 12.95 -5.77 13.83
CA ALA A 204 12.09 -5.59 12.66
C ALA A 204 12.79 -6.03 11.37
N GLU A 205 14.06 -5.67 11.21
CA GLU A 205 14.88 -6.10 10.06
C GLU A 205 15.04 -7.63 9.96
N ARG A 206 15.03 -8.34 11.09
CA ARG A 206 15.28 -9.78 11.15
C ARG A 206 14.01 -10.64 11.13
N THR A 207 12.85 -10.03 11.35
CA THR A 207 11.58 -10.75 11.56
C THR A 207 10.51 -10.17 10.67
N ALA A 208 10.16 -10.84 9.59
CA ALA A 208 9.26 -10.31 8.55
C ALA A 208 7.86 -9.88 9.02
N SER A 209 7.38 -10.39 10.16
CA SER A 209 6.08 -10.01 10.76
C SER A 209 6.21 -8.91 11.82
N VAL A 210 7.42 -8.38 12.05
CA VAL A 210 7.69 -7.31 13.01
C VAL A 210 8.16 -6.07 12.27
N ASP A 211 7.56 -4.94 12.58
CA ASP A 211 7.97 -3.62 12.14
C ASP A 211 8.21 -2.71 13.35
N ALA A 212 8.85 -1.57 13.14
CA ALA A 212 9.12 -0.61 14.20
C ALA A 212 8.95 0.85 13.75
N LEU A 213 8.31 1.66 14.60
CA LEU A 213 8.29 3.11 14.47
C LEU A 213 9.46 3.72 15.23
N ASP A 214 10.23 4.62 14.61
CA ASP A 214 11.22 5.41 15.34
C ASP A 214 10.57 6.60 16.05
N LEU A 215 9.89 6.30 17.17
CA LEU A 215 9.21 7.28 17.99
C LEU A 215 10.14 8.36 18.56
N GLU A 216 11.41 8.05 18.87
CA GLU A 216 12.39 9.07 19.28
C GLU A 216 12.61 10.13 18.20
N THR A 217 12.74 9.71 16.94
CA THR A 217 12.85 10.65 15.80
C THR A 217 11.55 11.43 15.59
N LEU A 218 10.39 10.77 15.65
CA LEU A 218 9.09 11.42 15.50
C LEU A 218 8.83 12.48 16.59
N LEU A 219 9.35 12.25 17.81
CA LEU A 219 9.21 13.20 18.91
C LEU A 219 10.10 14.44 18.78
N ALA A 220 11.07 14.47 17.86
CA ALA A 220 11.94 15.62 17.66
C ALA A 220 11.15 16.89 17.28
N ASP A 221 10.08 16.73 16.50
CA ASP A 221 9.20 17.81 16.05
C ASP A 221 7.92 17.93 16.89
N CYS A 222 7.77 17.12 17.94
CA CYS A 222 6.61 17.17 18.81
C CYS A 222 6.74 18.33 19.82
N PRO A 223 5.84 19.34 19.81
CA PRO A 223 5.95 20.52 20.67
C PRO A 223 5.54 20.27 22.13
N SER A 224 5.40 19.01 22.54
CA SER A 224 4.91 18.59 23.85
C SER A 224 5.96 17.76 24.59
N PRO A 225 6.04 17.83 25.94
CA PRO A 225 6.80 16.84 26.69
C PRO A 225 6.28 15.42 26.42
N LEU A 226 7.16 14.43 26.63
CA LEU A 226 6.82 13.01 26.52
C LEU A 226 5.59 12.66 27.37
N ARG A 227 5.51 13.17 28.60
CA ARG A 227 4.46 12.84 29.58
C ARG A 227 4.19 13.91 30.62
N ASP A 228 3.02 13.80 31.27
CA ASP A 228 2.70 14.46 32.53
C ASP A 228 3.12 13.53 33.69
N GLU A 229 4.10 13.94 34.49
CA GLU A 229 4.62 13.14 35.61
C GLU A 229 3.56 12.85 36.68
N ARG A 230 2.62 13.75 36.94
CA ARG A 230 1.56 13.53 37.92
C ARG A 230 0.62 12.43 37.45
N LEU A 231 0.21 12.47 36.17
CA LEU A 231 -0.63 11.42 35.58
C LEU A 231 0.10 10.09 35.47
N PHE A 232 1.40 10.09 35.18
CA PHE A 232 2.20 8.87 35.19
C PHE A 232 2.24 8.22 36.57
N ARG A 233 2.49 8.98 37.65
CA ARG A 233 2.53 8.43 39.02
C ARG A 233 1.15 8.03 39.54
N PHE A 234 0.09 8.73 39.14
CA PHE A 234 -1.27 8.48 39.63
C PHE A 234 -1.98 7.35 38.87
N ALA A 235 -1.77 7.26 37.56
CA ALA A 235 -2.57 6.42 36.67
C ALA A 235 -1.74 5.66 35.63
N SER A 236 -0.42 5.55 35.80
CA SER A 236 0.49 4.86 34.87
C SER A 236 0.32 5.30 33.41
N MET A 237 0.01 6.59 33.18
CA MET A 237 -0.09 7.15 31.83
C MET A 237 1.29 7.64 31.37
N ALA A 238 1.96 6.86 30.54
CA ALA A 238 3.34 7.13 30.12
C ALA A 238 3.46 8.21 29.05
N TRP A 239 2.37 8.61 28.38
CA TRP A 239 2.37 9.56 27.27
C TRP A 239 1.45 10.74 27.52
N ALA A 240 1.91 11.93 27.14
CA ALA A 240 1.09 13.13 27.06
C ALA A 240 0.13 13.04 25.86
N PRO A 241 -1.00 13.77 25.87
CA PRO A 241 -1.99 13.69 24.79
C PRO A 241 -1.44 13.93 23.37
N ALA A 242 -0.46 14.82 23.21
CA ALA A 242 0.17 15.06 21.91
C ALA A 242 0.96 13.84 21.41
N VAL A 243 1.63 13.11 22.32
CA VAL A 243 2.36 11.87 22.00
C VAL A 243 1.40 10.73 21.68
N GLU A 244 0.32 10.59 22.46
CA GLU A 244 -0.76 9.63 22.17
C GLU A 244 -1.31 9.84 20.74
N ARG A 245 -1.50 11.10 20.34
CA ARG A 245 -1.99 11.46 19.01
C ARG A 245 -0.98 11.17 17.93
N LEU A 246 0.27 11.62 18.09
CA LEU A 246 1.35 11.38 17.13
C LEU A 246 1.48 9.88 16.86
N TYR A 247 1.60 9.07 17.91
CA TYR A 247 1.69 7.61 17.77
C TYR A 247 0.45 7.02 17.07
N ALA A 248 -0.75 7.47 17.42
CA ALA A 248 -1.98 6.99 16.80
C ALA A 248 -2.07 7.33 15.30
N GLN A 249 -1.54 8.48 14.88
CA GLN A 249 -1.48 8.88 13.47
C GLN A 249 -0.53 7.99 12.68
N GLU A 250 0.68 7.76 13.20
CA GLU A 250 1.68 6.87 12.59
C GLU A 250 1.19 5.42 12.53
N ALA A 251 0.60 4.91 13.62
CA ALA A 251 0.03 3.56 13.64
C ALA A 251 -1.17 3.41 12.69
N ALA A 252 -1.96 4.47 12.48
CA ALA A 252 -3.01 4.46 11.46
C ALA A 252 -2.44 4.46 10.02
N GLY A 253 -1.34 5.19 9.79
CA GLY A 253 -0.58 5.15 8.54
C GLY A 253 -0.06 3.76 8.22
N TYR A 254 0.56 3.11 9.20
CA TYR A 254 0.98 1.71 9.11
C TYR A 254 -0.21 0.78 8.83
N GLY A 255 -1.33 0.92 9.54
CA GLY A 255 -2.55 0.15 9.31
C GLY A 255 -3.12 0.34 7.89
N ARG A 256 -3.02 1.54 7.32
CA ARG A 256 -3.37 1.84 5.93
C ARG A 256 -2.45 1.12 4.93
N ALA A 257 -1.15 1.11 5.17
CA ALA A 257 -0.18 0.38 4.36
C ALA A 257 -0.47 -1.13 4.39
N LEU A 258 -0.67 -1.70 5.59
CA LEU A 258 -1.04 -3.11 5.80
C LEU A 258 -2.34 -3.49 5.08
N ALA A 259 -3.34 -2.62 5.13
CA ALA A 259 -4.60 -2.82 4.42
C ALA A 259 -4.46 -2.66 2.89
N GLY A 260 -3.29 -2.29 2.34
CA GLY A 260 -3.09 -2.07 0.91
C GLY A 260 -3.85 -0.85 0.36
N LEU A 261 -3.99 0.18 1.20
CA LEU A 261 -4.72 1.43 0.91
C LEU A 261 -3.79 2.64 0.73
N GLY A 262 -2.48 2.40 0.58
CA GLY A 262 -1.51 3.44 0.23
C GLY A 262 -1.79 4.08 -1.13
N LYS A 263 -1.45 5.37 -1.25
CA LYS A 263 -1.61 6.16 -2.49
C LYS A 263 -0.44 5.88 -3.43
N LYS A 264 -0.66 6.11 -4.73
CA LYS A 264 0.25 5.72 -5.82
C LYS A 264 0.66 6.90 -6.70
N CYS A 265 -0.13 7.96 -6.74
CA CYS A 265 0.10 9.12 -7.61
C CYS A 265 -0.02 10.42 -6.81
N LEU A 266 0.97 11.29 -6.97
CA LEU A 266 0.97 12.66 -6.49
C LEU A 266 0.69 13.58 -7.70
N VAL A 267 -0.47 14.23 -7.68
CA VAL A 267 -0.86 15.26 -8.64
C VAL A 267 -0.50 16.61 -8.04
N LEU A 268 0.28 17.38 -8.79
CA LEU A 268 0.84 18.66 -8.35
C LEU A 268 0.21 19.80 -9.14
N ASP A 269 -0.19 20.85 -8.44
CA ASP A 269 -0.26 22.17 -9.04
C ASP A 269 1.15 22.74 -9.30
N LEU A 270 1.24 23.82 -10.07
CA LEU A 270 2.51 24.46 -10.43
C LEU A 270 2.72 25.78 -9.67
N ASP A 271 1.92 26.80 -9.98
CA ASP A 271 2.04 28.13 -9.38
C ASP A 271 1.81 28.07 -7.86
N ASN A 272 2.63 28.79 -7.09
CA ASN A 272 2.68 28.78 -5.63
C ASN A 272 2.77 27.40 -4.95
N THR A 273 3.09 26.35 -5.72
CA THR A 273 3.19 24.96 -5.26
C THR A 273 4.57 24.38 -5.56
N LEU A 274 5.02 24.43 -6.82
CA LEU A 274 6.37 24.02 -7.23
C LEU A 274 7.34 25.19 -7.41
N TRP A 275 6.84 26.41 -7.54
CA TRP A 275 7.58 27.67 -7.51
C TRP A 275 6.67 28.76 -6.92
N GLY A 276 7.24 29.88 -6.48
CA GLY A 276 6.45 31.05 -6.07
C GLY A 276 6.12 31.94 -7.26
N GLY A 277 4.99 32.64 -7.19
CA GLY A 277 4.50 33.50 -8.27
C GLY A 277 3.61 32.76 -9.27
N VAL A 278 3.09 33.53 -10.22
CA VAL A 278 2.14 33.08 -11.25
C VAL A 278 2.83 33.14 -12.61
N LEU A 279 3.10 31.99 -13.21
CA LEU A 279 3.91 31.89 -14.43
C LEU A 279 3.36 32.77 -15.59
N GLY A 280 2.04 32.88 -15.70
CA GLY A 280 1.40 33.70 -16.74
C GLY A 280 1.59 35.21 -16.55
N ASP A 281 1.75 35.67 -15.31
CA ASP A 281 1.86 37.09 -14.97
C ASP A 281 3.33 37.52 -14.82
N ASP A 282 4.12 36.71 -14.13
CA ASP A 282 5.52 37.01 -13.79
C ASP A 282 6.48 36.62 -14.91
N GLY A 283 6.12 35.59 -15.71
CA GLY A 283 6.95 35.02 -16.75
C GLY A 283 8.02 34.04 -16.23
N PRO A 284 8.57 33.17 -17.10
CA PRO A 284 9.53 32.13 -16.73
C PRO A 284 10.78 32.61 -15.99
N GLU A 285 11.19 33.87 -16.21
CA GLU A 285 12.41 34.44 -15.65
C GLU A 285 12.24 35.00 -14.23
N ASN A 286 10.99 35.21 -13.77
CA ASN A 286 10.71 35.89 -12.50
C ASN A 286 9.97 35.02 -11.47
N ILE A 287 9.64 33.77 -11.79
CA ILE A 287 9.10 32.82 -10.80
C ILE A 287 10.12 32.59 -9.67
N GLU A 288 9.63 32.48 -8.44
CA GLU A 288 10.48 32.34 -7.26
C GLU A 288 10.92 30.89 -7.10
N ILE A 289 12.14 30.61 -7.55
CA ILE A 289 12.81 29.33 -7.41
C ILE A 289 14.31 29.58 -7.19
N GLY A 290 15.03 28.59 -6.67
CA GLY A 290 16.47 28.70 -6.44
C GLY A 290 16.88 28.54 -4.97
N PRO A 291 18.12 28.94 -4.60
CA PRO A 291 18.69 28.64 -3.28
C PRO A 291 18.25 29.62 -2.18
N MET A 292 17.62 30.75 -2.53
CA MET A 292 17.19 31.79 -1.59
C MET A 292 15.72 31.64 -1.21
N TYR A 293 15.33 32.15 -0.04
CA TYR A 293 13.93 32.19 0.39
C TYR A 293 13.14 33.22 -0.45
N PRO A 294 11.90 32.91 -0.88
CA PRO A 294 11.15 31.66 -0.63
C PRO A 294 11.42 30.52 -1.64
N GLY A 295 12.14 30.78 -2.74
CA GLY A 295 12.44 29.79 -3.79
C GLY A 295 13.03 28.45 -3.29
N ASN A 296 13.82 28.48 -2.21
CA ASN A 296 14.43 27.29 -1.63
C ASN A 296 13.41 26.33 -0.99
N ALA A 297 12.28 26.85 -0.51
CA ALA A 297 11.19 26.06 0.05
C ALA A 297 10.45 25.31 -1.06
N TYR A 298 10.18 25.96 -2.18
CA TYR A 298 9.62 25.32 -3.37
C TYR A 298 10.56 24.26 -3.97
N ALA A 299 11.87 24.55 -4.01
CA ALA A 299 12.87 23.55 -4.37
C ALA A 299 12.88 22.35 -3.41
N ALA A 300 12.56 22.53 -2.13
CA ALA A 300 12.40 21.43 -1.18
C ALA A 300 11.17 20.57 -1.53
N VAL A 301 10.03 21.17 -1.88
CA VAL A 301 8.84 20.44 -2.37
C VAL A 301 9.20 19.59 -3.59
N GLN A 302 9.90 20.16 -4.58
CA GLN A 302 10.32 19.43 -5.77
C GLN A 302 11.27 18.27 -5.45
N ARG A 303 12.26 18.47 -4.56
CA ARG A 303 13.17 17.39 -4.14
C ARG A 303 12.41 16.27 -3.42
N THR A 304 11.43 16.61 -2.59
CA THR A 304 10.56 15.65 -1.91
C THR A 304 9.73 14.86 -2.92
N ALA A 305 9.08 15.52 -3.88
CA ALA A 305 8.33 14.83 -4.94
C ALA A 305 9.24 13.92 -5.77
N LEU A 306 10.46 14.36 -6.12
CA LEU A 306 11.44 13.53 -6.81
C LEU A 306 11.90 12.32 -5.98
N ALA A 307 12.06 12.49 -4.66
CA ALA A 307 12.39 11.39 -3.75
C ALA A 307 11.24 10.37 -3.67
N LEU A 308 9.98 10.82 -3.60
CA LEU A 308 8.80 9.95 -3.70
C LEU A 308 8.76 9.21 -5.04
N ARG A 309 9.08 9.90 -6.15
CA ARG A 309 9.16 9.29 -7.48
C ARG A 309 10.16 8.15 -7.55
N ARG A 310 11.36 8.34 -6.98
CA ARG A 310 12.40 7.31 -6.92
C ARG A 310 11.97 6.07 -6.13
N GLN A 311 10.99 6.22 -5.26
CA GLN A 311 10.37 5.13 -4.48
C GLN A 311 9.11 4.56 -5.14
N GLY A 312 8.77 4.99 -6.36
CA GLY A 312 7.68 4.42 -7.16
C GLY A 312 6.36 5.19 -7.13
N VAL A 313 6.32 6.38 -6.51
CA VAL A 313 5.16 7.28 -6.60
C VAL A 313 5.14 7.93 -7.99
N LEU A 314 3.99 7.88 -8.66
CA LEU A 314 3.82 8.54 -9.95
C LEU A 314 3.63 10.04 -9.72
N LEU A 315 4.28 10.87 -10.54
CA LEU A 315 4.07 12.32 -10.51
C LEU A 315 3.23 12.74 -11.72
N ALA A 316 2.20 13.55 -11.50
CA ALA A 316 1.43 14.17 -12.56
C ALA A 316 1.19 15.65 -12.25
N VAL A 317 0.86 16.44 -13.28
CA VAL A 317 0.50 17.85 -13.14
C VAL A 317 -0.96 18.06 -13.48
N ALA A 318 -1.68 18.79 -12.63
CA ALA A 318 -2.99 19.35 -12.94
C ALA A 318 -2.98 20.83 -12.56
N SER A 319 -2.79 21.71 -13.53
CA SER A 319 -2.56 23.14 -13.28
C SER A 319 -3.16 24.04 -14.34
N LYS A 320 -3.47 25.28 -13.94
CA LYS A 320 -4.10 26.29 -14.78
C LYS A 320 -3.08 27.24 -15.39
N ASN A 321 -2.39 26.76 -16.43
CA ASN A 321 -1.35 27.52 -17.11
C ASN A 321 -1.39 27.33 -18.63
N ASP A 322 -0.64 28.19 -19.33
CA ASP A 322 -0.33 27.99 -20.75
C ASP A 322 0.60 26.78 -20.93
N PRO A 323 0.23 25.77 -21.76
CA PRO A 323 1.04 24.58 -21.95
C PRO A 323 2.43 24.88 -22.52
N GLY A 324 2.57 25.90 -23.36
CA GLY A 324 3.84 26.30 -23.98
C GLY A 324 4.82 26.87 -22.96
N LEU A 325 4.34 27.76 -22.09
CA LEU A 325 5.15 28.32 -21.00
C LEU A 325 5.58 27.24 -20.00
N VAL A 326 4.68 26.32 -19.64
CA VAL A 326 5.01 25.20 -18.75
C VAL A 326 6.06 24.30 -19.39
N ALA A 327 5.91 23.95 -20.66
CA ALA A 327 6.89 23.14 -21.38
C ALA A 327 8.28 23.81 -21.39
N ARG A 328 8.33 25.14 -21.61
CA ARG A 328 9.56 25.92 -21.57
C ARG A 328 10.22 25.88 -20.18
N VAL A 329 9.46 26.13 -19.11
CA VAL A 329 9.99 26.10 -17.73
C VAL A 329 10.50 24.71 -17.36
N LEU A 330 9.72 23.66 -17.61
CA LEU A 330 10.10 22.27 -17.30
C LEU A 330 11.32 21.78 -18.11
N GLY A 331 11.52 22.31 -19.32
CA GLY A 331 12.63 21.95 -20.20
C GLY A 331 13.90 22.76 -19.95
N GLU A 332 13.78 24.07 -19.72
CA GLU A 332 14.89 25.00 -19.85
C GLU A 332 15.29 25.68 -18.54
N HIS A 333 14.40 25.78 -17.54
CA HIS A 333 14.69 26.59 -16.35
C HIS A 333 15.86 25.98 -15.55
N PRO A 334 16.96 26.72 -15.32
CA PRO A 334 18.20 26.14 -14.79
C PRO A 334 18.09 25.71 -13.32
N GLU A 335 17.27 26.42 -12.53
CA GLU A 335 17.12 26.15 -11.09
C GLU A 335 16.03 25.12 -10.75
N LEU A 336 15.30 24.64 -11.75
CA LEU A 336 14.23 23.66 -11.57
C LEU A 336 14.82 22.26 -11.33
N VAL A 337 14.31 21.58 -10.30
CA VAL A 337 14.76 20.23 -9.93
C VAL A 337 13.99 19.18 -10.72
N LEU A 338 12.66 19.30 -10.76
CA LEU A 338 11.80 18.41 -11.55
C LEU A 338 11.87 18.80 -13.03
N ARG A 339 11.91 17.81 -13.91
CA ARG A 339 11.89 17.99 -15.36
C ARG A 339 10.64 17.37 -15.95
N ARG A 340 10.33 17.72 -17.20
CA ARG A 340 9.17 17.17 -17.92
C ARG A 340 9.09 15.65 -17.84
N ASP A 341 10.23 14.97 -17.90
CA ASP A 341 10.32 13.52 -17.85
C ASP A 341 9.93 12.96 -16.48
N ASP A 342 10.09 13.69 -15.38
CA ASP A 342 9.71 13.20 -14.05
C ASP A 342 8.21 12.95 -13.92
N PHE A 343 7.39 13.55 -14.79
CA PHE A 343 5.94 13.43 -14.79
C PHE A 343 5.43 12.41 -15.81
N VAL A 344 4.53 11.53 -15.37
CA VAL A 344 3.86 10.55 -16.25
C VAL A 344 2.72 11.17 -17.04
N SER A 345 2.14 12.28 -16.56
CA SER A 345 1.11 13.04 -17.28
C SER A 345 1.16 14.51 -16.87
N VAL A 346 0.95 15.42 -17.82
CA VAL A 346 0.99 16.88 -17.60
C VAL A 346 -0.24 17.51 -18.22
N HIS A 347 -1.20 17.87 -17.37
CA HIS A 347 -2.40 18.63 -17.74
C HIS A 347 -2.23 20.08 -17.29
N ALA A 348 -1.59 20.88 -18.13
CA ALA A 348 -1.49 22.33 -17.99
C ALA A 348 -2.43 23.00 -19.01
N ASN A 349 -3.63 23.37 -18.56
CA ASN A 349 -4.67 23.95 -19.41
C ASN A 349 -5.65 24.77 -18.57
N TRP A 350 -6.64 25.42 -19.20
CA TRP A 350 -7.61 26.27 -18.50
C TRP A 350 -8.87 25.52 -18.03
N ASP A 351 -8.87 24.19 -18.11
CA ASP A 351 -10.00 23.37 -17.67
C ASP A 351 -10.06 23.28 -16.14
N ALA A 352 -11.15 22.75 -15.61
CA ALA A 352 -11.29 22.53 -14.18
C ALA A 352 -10.38 21.38 -13.71
N LYS A 353 -9.67 21.57 -12.58
CA LYS A 353 -8.64 20.62 -12.12
C LYS A 353 -9.21 19.24 -11.75
N ASP A 354 -10.47 19.14 -11.34
CA ASP A 354 -11.16 17.87 -11.12
C ASP A 354 -11.36 17.08 -12.43
N GLY A 355 -11.59 17.78 -13.54
CA GLY A 355 -11.59 17.20 -14.89
C GLY A 355 -10.23 16.62 -15.24
N SER A 356 -9.17 17.42 -15.07
CA SER A 356 -7.79 17.01 -15.35
C SER A 356 -7.36 15.81 -14.48
N ILE A 357 -7.68 15.80 -13.19
CA ILE A 357 -7.37 14.67 -12.29
C ILE A 357 -8.08 13.38 -12.75
N ARG A 358 -9.34 13.48 -13.22
CA ARG A 358 -10.07 12.32 -13.75
C ARG A 358 -9.41 11.79 -15.04
N ALA A 359 -9.03 12.69 -15.95
CA ALA A 359 -8.30 12.31 -17.15
C ALA A 359 -6.97 11.63 -16.83
N ILE A 360 -6.20 12.17 -15.87
CA ILE A 360 -4.95 11.55 -15.40
C ILE A 360 -5.22 10.15 -14.81
N ALA A 361 -6.27 10.00 -14.00
CA ALA A 361 -6.64 8.69 -13.43
C ALA A 361 -6.95 7.66 -14.53
N ASP A 362 -7.69 8.07 -15.56
CA ASP A 362 -8.07 7.24 -16.70
C ASP A 362 -6.86 6.88 -17.58
N GLU A 363 -5.99 7.86 -17.88
CA GLU A 363 -4.73 7.66 -18.61
C GLU A 363 -3.81 6.66 -17.91
N LEU A 364 -3.71 6.78 -16.58
CA LEU A 364 -2.91 5.88 -15.76
C LEU A 364 -3.64 4.57 -15.41
N ASN A 365 -4.93 4.45 -15.70
CA ASN A 365 -5.74 3.29 -15.28
C ASN A 365 -5.55 2.96 -13.78
N ILE A 366 -5.61 4.00 -12.94
CA ILE A 366 -5.59 3.88 -11.47
C ILE A 366 -6.85 4.50 -10.89
N GLY A 367 -7.31 3.99 -9.75
CA GLY A 367 -8.44 4.58 -9.04
C GLY A 367 -8.09 5.97 -8.48
N LEU A 368 -9.06 6.88 -8.51
CA LEU A 368 -9.00 8.20 -7.86
C LEU A 368 -8.62 8.10 -6.37
N ASP A 369 -9.02 7.01 -5.72
CA ASP A 369 -8.68 6.71 -4.34
C ASP A 369 -7.20 6.41 -4.09
N SER A 370 -6.41 6.24 -5.16
CA SER A 370 -4.96 6.07 -5.14
C SER A 370 -4.21 7.39 -5.41
N MET A 371 -4.89 8.53 -5.46
CA MET A 371 -4.28 9.82 -5.79
C MET A 371 -4.26 10.77 -4.58
N VAL A 372 -3.21 11.58 -4.52
CA VAL A 372 -3.08 12.76 -3.65
C VAL A 372 -2.94 13.97 -4.54
N PHE A 373 -3.68 15.03 -4.27
CA PHE A 373 -3.61 16.31 -4.96
C PHE A 373 -3.06 17.38 -4.01
N LEU A 374 -2.01 18.08 -4.45
CA LEU A 374 -1.36 19.18 -3.72
C LEU A 374 -1.54 20.49 -4.50
N ASP A 375 -2.16 21.47 -3.84
CA ASP A 375 -2.51 22.77 -4.43
C ASP A 375 -2.58 23.84 -3.33
N ASP A 376 -2.16 25.07 -3.61
CA ASP A 376 -2.21 26.18 -2.66
C ASP A 376 -3.60 26.84 -2.60
N SER A 377 -4.32 26.83 -3.73
CA SER A 377 -5.59 27.50 -3.94
C SER A 377 -6.70 26.86 -3.09
N PRO A 378 -7.32 27.64 -2.18
CA PRO A 378 -8.48 27.19 -1.41
C PRO A 378 -9.61 26.71 -2.32
N PHE A 379 -9.86 27.47 -3.39
CA PHE A 379 -10.96 27.23 -4.31
C PHE A 379 -10.80 25.91 -5.06
N GLU A 380 -9.62 25.66 -5.62
CA GLU A 380 -9.35 24.41 -6.35
C GLU A 380 -9.36 23.21 -5.42
N CYS A 381 -8.78 23.34 -4.22
CA CYS A 381 -8.84 22.30 -3.19
C CYS A 381 -10.29 21.91 -2.84
N ASP A 382 -11.16 22.89 -2.61
CA ASP A 382 -12.55 22.63 -2.21
C ASP A 382 -13.39 22.10 -3.38
N LEU A 383 -13.13 22.56 -4.60
CA LEU A 383 -13.73 22.00 -5.82
C LEU A 383 -13.39 20.51 -5.97
N VAL A 384 -12.11 20.14 -5.88
CA VAL A 384 -11.67 18.74 -5.99
C VAL A 384 -12.24 17.89 -4.86
N ARG A 385 -12.28 18.38 -3.61
CA ARG A 385 -12.90 17.65 -2.49
C ARG A 385 -14.38 17.35 -2.73
N SER A 386 -15.12 18.31 -3.28
CA SER A 386 -16.55 18.15 -3.55
C SER A 386 -16.82 17.25 -4.75
N ALA A 387 -16.05 17.41 -5.83
CA ALA A 387 -16.27 16.69 -7.09
C ALA A 387 -15.68 15.27 -7.06
N LEU A 388 -14.55 15.08 -6.37
CA LEU A 388 -13.76 13.85 -6.32
C LEU A 388 -13.44 13.48 -4.85
N PRO A 389 -14.44 13.10 -4.03
CA PRO A 389 -14.23 12.80 -2.61
C PRO A 389 -13.30 11.62 -2.32
N GLN A 390 -12.92 10.84 -3.35
CA GLN A 390 -11.95 9.75 -3.25
C GLN A 390 -10.49 10.24 -3.25
N VAL A 391 -10.22 11.39 -3.87
CA VAL A 391 -8.88 11.98 -3.97
C VAL A 391 -8.51 12.59 -2.63
N GLU A 392 -7.32 12.29 -2.14
CA GLU A 392 -6.80 12.96 -0.96
C GLU A 392 -6.33 14.37 -1.35
N VAL A 393 -6.83 15.41 -0.68
CA VAL A 393 -6.51 16.80 -1.03
C VAL A 393 -5.72 17.45 0.09
N VAL A 394 -4.43 17.65 -0.18
CA VAL A 394 -3.48 18.34 0.68
C VAL A 394 -3.39 19.78 0.24
N ARG A 395 -3.70 20.71 1.15
CA ARG A 395 -3.67 22.14 0.84
C ARG A 395 -2.34 22.74 1.24
N ALA A 396 -1.57 23.21 0.27
CA ALA A 396 -0.30 23.92 0.44
C ALA A 396 -0.56 25.39 0.84
N ALA A 397 -1.12 25.59 2.04
CA ALA A 397 -1.45 26.93 2.54
C ALA A 397 -0.38 27.48 3.48
N GLY A 398 -0.22 28.80 3.47
CA GLY A 398 0.63 29.51 4.42
C GLY A 398 2.07 29.65 3.93
N ASP A 399 3.02 29.45 4.84
CA ASP A 399 4.45 29.59 4.52
C ASP A 399 4.94 28.39 3.70
N PRO A 400 5.55 28.61 2.51
CA PRO A 400 6.06 27.52 1.67
C PRO A 400 7.08 26.64 2.39
N ALA A 401 7.75 27.15 3.43
CA ALA A 401 8.64 26.35 4.28
C ALA A 401 7.93 25.17 4.96
N GLN A 402 6.61 25.21 5.12
CA GLN A 402 5.80 24.14 5.73
C GLN A 402 5.16 23.18 4.73
N HIS A 403 5.26 23.45 3.42
CA HIS A 403 4.60 22.63 2.40
C HIS A 403 5.09 21.18 2.41
N VAL A 404 6.39 20.95 2.61
CA VAL A 404 6.96 19.59 2.71
C VAL A 404 6.36 18.83 3.89
N ASN A 405 6.32 19.44 5.08
CA ASN A 405 5.74 18.82 6.26
C ASN A 405 4.25 18.52 6.06
N THR A 406 3.53 19.43 5.42
CA THR A 406 2.10 19.29 5.15
C THR A 406 1.83 18.14 4.17
N LEU A 407 2.67 17.97 3.13
CA LEU A 407 2.61 16.86 2.19
C LEU A 407 2.89 15.49 2.86
N LEU A 408 3.90 15.43 3.73
CA LEU A 408 4.38 14.17 4.29
C LEU A 408 3.61 13.71 5.55
N SER A 409 3.10 14.64 6.35
CA SER A 409 2.44 14.35 7.65
C SER A 409 1.26 13.37 7.59
N GLY A 410 0.64 13.19 6.41
CA GLY A 410 -0.45 12.24 6.23
C GLY A 410 -0.03 10.79 6.00
N GLY A 411 1.27 10.53 5.75
CA GLY A 411 1.82 9.21 5.43
C GLY A 411 1.23 8.57 4.17
N HIS A 412 0.66 9.39 3.28
CA HIS A 412 -0.25 8.89 2.23
C HIS A 412 0.39 7.88 1.28
N PHE A 413 1.71 7.94 1.13
CA PHE A 413 2.51 7.09 0.24
C PHE A 413 3.24 5.95 0.96
N ASP A 414 2.99 5.76 2.26
CA ASP A 414 3.66 4.73 3.05
C ASP A 414 3.32 3.33 2.52
N VAL A 415 4.36 2.49 2.44
CA VAL A 415 4.29 1.07 2.09
C VAL A 415 5.07 0.28 3.13
N LEU A 416 4.74 -1.00 3.32
CA LEU A 416 5.46 -1.86 4.27
C LEU A 416 6.87 -2.21 3.79
N ASP A 417 7.03 -2.37 2.47
CA ASP A 417 8.33 -2.62 1.85
C ASP A 417 8.32 -2.02 0.44
N THR A 418 9.45 -1.48 0.02
CA THR A 418 9.66 -0.95 -1.33
C THR A 418 10.27 -2.04 -2.19
N THR A 419 9.52 -2.58 -3.15
CA THR A 419 10.07 -3.59 -4.03
C THR A 419 10.88 -2.95 -5.15
N VAL A 420 11.85 -3.68 -5.72
CA VAL A 420 12.60 -3.27 -6.94
C VAL A 420 11.64 -2.96 -8.11
N THR A 421 10.44 -3.54 -8.09
CA THR A 421 9.38 -3.27 -9.09
C THR A 421 8.77 -1.87 -8.92
N ASP A 422 8.70 -1.35 -7.69
CA ASP A 422 8.17 0.00 -7.41
C ASP A 422 9.10 1.08 -7.96
N ALA A 423 10.42 0.90 -7.87
CA ALA A 423 11.40 1.84 -8.45
C ALA A 423 11.29 1.96 -9.99
N ARG A 424 10.85 0.90 -10.69
CA ARG A 424 10.67 0.88 -12.15
C ARG A 424 9.25 1.27 -12.61
N ARG A 425 8.36 1.62 -11.67
CA ARG A 425 6.95 1.90 -11.98
C ARG A 425 6.79 3.08 -12.95
N THR A 426 7.62 4.11 -12.82
CA THR A 426 7.57 5.26 -13.73
C THR A 426 7.86 4.86 -15.18
N ASP A 427 8.85 4.00 -15.41
CA ASP A 427 9.24 3.56 -16.76
C ASP A 427 8.14 2.70 -17.40
N LEU A 428 7.51 1.81 -16.62
CA LEU A 428 6.35 1.04 -17.05
C LEU A 428 5.15 1.93 -17.45
N TYR A 429 4.98 3.07 -16.78
CA TYR A 429 3.91 4.02 -17.09
C TYR A 429 4.22 4.88 -18.31
N ARG A 430 5.47 5.32 -18.50
CA ARG A 430 5.88 6.00 -19.73
C ARG A 430 5.69 5.10 -20.95
N ALA A 431 6.08 3.83 -20.85
CA ALA A 431 5.82 2.84 -21.89
C ALA A 431 4.33 2.72 -22.24
N ARG A 432 3.42 2.91 -21.27
CA ARG A 432 1.97 2.92 -21.51
C ARG A 432 1.48 4.19 -22.20
N VAL A 433 2.00 5.36 -21.84
CA VAL A 433 1.66 6.63 -22.49
C VAL A 433 2.16 6.62 -23.94
N GLU A 434 3.41 6.21 -24.17
CA GLU A 434 3.96 6.02 -25.52
C GLU A 434 3.14 5.01 -26.32
N ARG A 435 2.67 3.93 -25.67
CA ARG A 435 1.77 2.96 -26.29
C ARG A 435 0.44 3.61 -26.69
N ARG A 436 -0.19 4.40 -25.82
CA ARG A 436 -1.45 5.10 -26.10
C ARG A 436 -1.30 6.09 -27.25
N GLU A 437 -0.27 6.94 -27.21
CA GLU A 437 0.02 7.89 -28.29
C GLU A 437 0.30 7.17 -29.62
N TRP A 438 0.92 5.99 -29.57
CA TRP A 438 1.09 5.16 -30.75
C TRP A 438 -0.23 4.57 -31.23
N THR A 439 -1.08 4.06 -30.33
CA THR A 439 -2.44 3.59 -30.66
C THR A 439 -3.27 4.69 -31.32
N GLU A 440 -3.28 5.91 -30.76
CA GLU A 440 -4.00 7.06 -31.30
C GLU A 440 -3.45 7.50 -32.68
N ARG A 441 -2.14 7.38 -32.90
CA ARG A 441 -1.53 7.57 -34.24
C ARG A 441 -1.88 6.45 -35.23
N GLN A 442 -2.25 5.28 -34.72
CA GLN A 442 -2.62 4.10 -35.49
C GLN A 442 -4.14 3.92 -35.63
N ASP A 443 -4.98 4.85 -35.14
CA ASP A 443 -6.45 4.83 -35.32
C ASP A 443 -6.90 4.93 -36.80
N GLN A 444 -5.94 5.06 -37.73
CA GLN A 444 -6.12 4.96 -39.18
C GLN A 444 -5.70 3.58 -39.77
N ALA A 445 -5.21 2.64 -38.96
CA ALA A 445 -4.78 1.29 -39.33
C ALA A 445 -5.77 0.23 -38.84
N SER A 446 -5.77 -0.98 -39.45
CA SER A 446 -6.67 -2.04 -39.01
C SER A 446 -6.25 -2.61 -37.64
N PRO A 447 -7.17 -3.18 -36.83
CA PRO A 447 -6.83 -3.80 -35.55
C PRO A 447 -5.76 -4.90 -35.65
N ALA A 448 -5.65 -5.57 -36.80
CA ALA A 448 -4.63 -6.60 -37.04
C ALA A 448 -3.23 -5.99 -37.23
N ASP A 449 -3.11 -4.89 -37.99
CA ASP A 449 -1.85 -4.19 -38.22
C ASP A 449 -1.28 -3.59 -36.92
N TYR A 450 -2.18 -3.11 -36.05
CA TYR A 450 -1.83 -2.64 -34.71
C TYR A 450 -1.24 -3.76 -33.84
N LEU A 451 -1.84 -4.95 -33.85
CA LEU A 451 -1.38 -6.09 -33.04
C LEU A 451 -0.05 -6.65 -33.56
N GLU A 452 0.16 -6.71 -34.87
CA GLU A 452 1.45 -7.08 -35.47
C GLU A 452 2.54 -6.04 -35.13
N GLY A 453 2.22 -4.75 -35.21
CA GLY A 453 3.15 -3.67 -34.91
C GLY A 453 3.63 -3.60 -33.45
N LEU A 454 2.92 -4.24 -32.51
CA LEU A 454 3.33 -4.33 -31.10
C LEU A 454 4.55 -5.24 -30.90
N GLY A 455 4.75 -6.24 -31.77
CA GLY A 455 5.80 -7.24 -31.61
C GLY A 455 5.68 -8.01 -30.28
N LEU A 456 4.49 -8.56 -30.01
CA LEU A 456 4.21 -9.25 -28.75
C LEU A 456 5.00 -10.55 -28.63
N GLU A 457 5.74 -10.67 -27.53
CA GLU A 457 6.44 -11.89 -27.13
C GLU A 457 5.87 -12.39 -25.79
N VAL A 458 5.41 -13.63 -25.77
CA VAL A 458 4.90 -14.30 -24.58
C VAL A 458 5.89 -15.37 -24.16
N THR A 459 6.41 -15.29 -22.93
CA THR A 459 7.23 -16.36 -22.37
C THR A 459 6.42 -17.17 -21.37
N VAL A 460 6.33 -18.49 -21.57
CA VAL A 460 5.64 -19.43 -20.67
C VAL A 460 6.68 -20.22 -19.88
N ARG A 461 6.54 -20.27 -18.55
CA ARG A 461 7.50 -20.92 -17.64
C ARG A 461 6.79 -21.74 -16.57
N ALA A 462 7.41 -22.84 -16.16
CA ALA A 462 7.03 -23.53 -14.93
C ALA A 462 7.30 -22.64 -13.71
N ALA A 463 6.42 -22.68 -12.71
CA ALA A 463 6.55 -21.90 -11.50
C ALA A 463 7.62 -22.52 -10.59
N ASP A 464 8.83 -21.99 -10.67
CA ASP A 464 9.93 -22.31 -9.76
C ASP A 464 9.82 -21.52 -8.43
N ALA A 465 10.79 -21.72 -7.53
CA ALA A 465 10.83 -21.04 -6.24
C ALA A 465 10.85 -19.50 -6.33
N TYR A 466 11.28 -18.94 -7.47
CA TYR A 466 11.33 -17.50 -7.70
C TYR A 466 10.01 -16.97 -8.25
N LEU A 467 9.35 -17.71 -9.14
CA LEU A 467 8.09 -17.31 -9.77
C LEU A 467 6.87 -17.54 -8.86
N LEU A 468 6.96 -18.51 -7.93
CA LEU A 468 5.86 -18.94 -7.09
C LEU A 468 5.18 -17.82 -6.27
N PRO A 469 5.92 -16.97 -5.54
CA PRO A 469 5.31 -15.89 -4.75
C PRO A 469 4.45 -14.96 -5.61
N ARG A 470 4.91 -14.70 -6.85
CA ARG A 470 4.20 -13.86 -7.81
C ARG A 470 2.94 -14.54 -8.36
N VAL A 471 2.99 -15.84 -8.64
CA VAL A 471 1.83 -16.63 -9.08
C VAL A 471 0.74 -16.63 -8.00
N ILE A 472 1.12 -16.87 -6.74
CA ILE A 472 0.21 -16.84 -5.59
C ILE A 472 -0.44 -15.44 -5.46
N GLN A 473 0.38 -14.38 -5.55
CA GLN A 473 -0.11 -13.01 -5.49
C GLN A 473 -1.10 -12.67 -6.63
N LEU A 474 -0.84 -13.16 -7.85
CA LEU A 474 -1.73 -12.96 -8.99
C LEU A 474 -3.06 -13.67 -8.81
N GLY A 475 -3.05 -14.89 -8.25
CA GLY A 475 -4.26 -15.63 -7.88
C GLY A 475 -5.15 -14.83 -6.93
N GLY A 476 -4.57 -14.26 -5.87
CA GLY A 476 -5.32 -13.50 -4.86
C GLY A 476 -5.82 -12.11 -5.29
N ARG A 477 -5.25 -11.52 -6.34
CA ARG A 477 -5.58 -10.15 -6.79
C ARG A 477 -6.46 -10.09 -8.04
N THR A 478 -6.67 -11.21 -8.73
CA THR A 478 -7.34 -11.24 -10.03
C THR A 478 -8.76 -11.80 -9.92
N ASN A 479 -9.75 -10.97 -10.22
CA ASN A 479 -11.17 -11.33 -10.12
C ASN A 479 -11.91 -11.34 -11.47
N GLN A 480 -11.42 -10.61 -12.49
CA GLN A 480 -12.13 -10.48 -13.78
C GLN A 480 -11.75 -11.58 -14.79
N PHE A 481 -10.48 -11.94 -14.86
CA PHE A 481 -10.02 -13.11 -15.61
C PHE A 481 -9.54 -14.15 -14.61
N ASN A 482 -10.49 -14.84 -13.99
CA ASN A 482 -10.28 -15.93 -13.04
C ASN A 482 -11.36 -16.98 -13.31
N LEU A 483 -10.97 -18.19 -13.73
CA LEU A 483 -11.94 -19.20 -14.15
C LEU A 483 -12.86 -19.66 -13.02
N THR A 484 -12.35 -19.74 -11.79
CA THR A 484 -13.13 -20.28 -10.65
C THR A 484 -13.57 -19.20 -9.65
N GLY A 485 -13.15 -17.95 -9.86
CA GLY A 485 -13.46 -16.83 -8.96
C GLY A 485 -12.79 -16.91 -7.59
N GLY A 486 -11.77 -17.75 -7.43
CA GLY A 486 -11.02 -17.96 -6.20
C GLY A 486 -9.53 -18.15 -6.45
N ALA A 487 -8.73 -18.17 -5.38
CA ALA A 487 -7.30 -18.46 -5.43
C ALA A 487 -7.03 -19.77 -4.70
N HIS A 488 -6.09 -20.57 -5.22
CA HIS A 488 -5.53 -21.68 -4.45
C HIS A 488 -4.77 -21.15 -3.25
N ALA A 489 -4.86 -21.86 -2.12
CA ALA A 489 -4.04 -21.54 -0.97
C ALA A 489 -2.55 -21.65 -1.33
N GLU A 490 -1.70 -20.86 -0.68
CA GLU A 490 -0.25 -20.87 -0.93
C GLU A 490 0.37 -22.26 -0.76
N ALA A 491 0.02 -22.96 0.32
CA ALA A 491 0.50 -24.31 0.58
C ALA A 491 0.06 -25.31 -0.51
N GLU A 492 -1.14 -25.14 -1.05
CA GLU A 492 -1.64 -25.98 -2.14
C GLU A 492 -0.92 -25.69 -3.46
N THR A 493 -0.71 -24.41 -3.80
CA THR A 493 0.03 -24.01 -5.00
C THR A 493 1.47 -24.53 -4.97
N ARG A 494 2.13 -24.46 -3.81
CA ARG A 494 3.47 -25.05 -3.61
C ARG A 494 3.48 -26.56 -3.82
N ARG A 495 2.48 -27.27 -3.28
CA ARG A 495 2.34 -28.72 -3.45
C ARG A 495 2.12 -29.10 -4.93
N MET A 496 1.26 -28.36 -5.64
CA MET A 496 1.01 -28.59 -7.07
C MET A 496 2.26 -28.34 -7.91
N ALA A 497 3.00 -27.27 -7.65
CA ALA A 497 4.24 -26.97 -8.38
C ALA A 497 5.34 -28.02 -8.17
N GLY A 498 5.32 -28.75 -7.07
CA GLY A 498 6.25 -29.84 -6.77
C GLY A 498 5.75 -31.24 -7.11
N SER A 499 4.61 -31.39 -7.82
CA SER A 499 3.98 -32.67 -8.13
C SER A 499 4.17 -33.07 -9.60
N ASP A 500 4.43 -34.35 -9.85
CA ASP A 500 4.54 -34.89 -11.22
C ASP A 500 3.20 -34.95 -11.97
N ASP A 501 2.08 -34.93 -11.25
CA ASP A 501 0.73 -34.98 -11.83
C ASP A 501 0.12 -33.58 -12.03
N HIS A 502 0.84 -32.53 -11.65
CA HIS A 502 0.38 -31.15 -11.81
C HIS A 502 1.42 -30.31 -12.54
N GLU A 503 0.97 -29.15 -13.01
CA GLU A 503 1.83 -28.11 -13.55
C GLU A 503 1.28 -26.76 -13.14
N VAL A 504 2.13 -25.93 -12.53
CA VAL A 504 1.81 -24.54 -12.23
C VAL A 504 2.65 -23.68 -13.16
N LEU A 505 2.00 -22.91 -14.02
CA LEU A 505 2.66 -22.07 -15.01
C LEU A 505 2.50 -20.61 -14.66
N GLY A 506 3.54 -19.82 -14.91
CA GLY A 506 3.46 -18.37 -15.00
C GLY A 506 3.84 -17.92 -16.41
N PHE A 507 3.17 -16.90 -16.92
CA PHE A 507 3.52 -16.32 -18.21
C PHE A 507 3.79 -14.82 -18.12
N ALA A 508 4.84 -14.42 -18.82
CA ALA A 508 5.30 -13.05 -18.93
C ALA A 508 5.11 -12.53 -20.35
N VAL A 509 4.91 -11.22 -20.48
CA VAL A 509 4.64 -10.58 -21.77
C VAL A 509 5.62 -9.44 -21.97
N ARG A 510 6.18 -9.35 -23.17
CA ARG A 510 6.98 -8.24 -23.63
C ARG A 510 6.39 -7.69 -24.92
N ASP A 511 6.44 -6.38 -25.09
CA ASP A 511 6.20 -5.74 -26.38
C ASP A 511 7.32 -4.74 -26.69
N ARG A 512 7.21 -4.03 -27.82
CA ARG A 512 8.20 -3.04 -28.23
C ARG A 512 8.39 -1.89 -27.25
N PHE A 513 7.42 -1.64 -26.37
CA PHE A 513 7.45 -0.54 -25.39
C PHE A 513 8.04 -0.97 -24.05
N GLY A 514 8.09 -2.28 -23.76
CA GLY A 514 8.74 -2.78 -22.56
C GLY A 514 8.30 -4.18 -22.14
N ASP A 515 8.85 -4.62 -21.01
CA ASP A 515 8.51 -5.88 -20.34
C ASP A 515 7.38 -5.64 -19.33
N GLU A 516 6.24 -6.31 -19.50
CA GLU A 516 5.08 -6.24 -18.60
C GLU A 516 5.22 -7.19 -17.39
N GLY A 517 6.33 -7.95 -17.34
CA GLY A 517 6.61 -8.96 -16.35
C GLY A 517 5.60 -10.09 -16.37
N VAL A 518 5.51 -10.81 -15.25
CA VAL A 518 4.54 -11.90 -15.08
C VAL A 518 3.13 -11.31 -14.97
N VAL A 519 2.29 -11.65 -15.93
CA VAL A 519 0.95 -11.09 -16.13
C VAL A 519 -0.16 -12.09 -15.86
N GLY A 520 0.14 -13.39 -15.77
CA GLY A 520 -0.85 -14.40 -15.41
C GLY A 520 -0.25 -15.75 -15.07
N ALA A 521 -1.13 -16.68 -14.70
CA ALA A 521 -0.77 -18.01 -14.25
C ALA A 521 -1.86 -19.05 -14.56
N LEU A 522 -1.46 -20.32 -14.64
CA LEU A 522 -2.33 -21.48 -14.85
C LEU A 522 -2.01 -22.56 -13.81
N TRP A 523 -3.05 -23.23 -13.31
CA TRP A 523 -2.94 -24.44 -12.50
C TRP A 523 -3.54 -25.59 -13.31
N ILE A 524 -2.72 -26.59 -13.61
CA ILE A 524 -3.06 -27.67 -14.52
C ILE A 524 -2.87 -29.01 -13.80
N ALA A 525 -3.88 -29.88 -13.85
CA ALA A 525 -3.74 -31.30 -13.52
C ALA A 525 -3.51 -32.09 -14.81
N ARG A 526 -2.53 -33.00 -14.80
CA ARG A 526 -2.15 -33.82 -15.94
C ARG A 526 -2.69 -35.24 -15.76
N HIS A 527 -3.44 -35.71 -16.74
CA HIS A 527 -3.82 -37.12 -16.87
C HIS A 527 -3.33 -37.68 -18.21
N PRO A 528 -3.25 -39.01 -18.35
CA PRO A 528 -2.74 -39.64 -19.58
C PRO A 528 -3.54 -39.28 -20.85
N ASP A 529 -4.86 -39.13 -20.74
CA ASP A 529 -5.76 -38.92 -21.87
C ASP A 529 -6.28 -37.48 -22.00
N HIS A 530 -6.13 -36.65 -20.95
CA HIS A 530 -6.59 -35.25 -20.91
C HIS A 530 -5.84 -34.43 -19.87
N TRP A 531 -5.78 -33.12 -20.06
CA TRP A 531 -5.28 -32.18 -19.05
C TRP A 531 -6.43 -31.30 -18.56
N ILE A 532 -6.42 -30.90 -17.30
CA ILE A 532 -7.46 -30.07 -16.69
C ILE A 532 -6.85 -28.75 -16.23
N VAL A 533 -7.27 -27.63 -16.82
CA VAL A 533 -7.00 -26.29 -16.30
C VAL A 533 -7.93 -26.03 -15.13
N GLN A 534 -7.41 -26.25 -13.92
CA GLN A 534 -8.14 -26.08 -12.66
C GLN A 534 -8.39 -24.59 -12.36
N ASN A 535 -7.47 -23.72 -12.76
CA ASN A 535 -7.67 -22.28 -12.74
C ASN A 535 -6.75 -21.57 -13.74
N ALA A 536 -7.18 -20.42 -14.23
CA ALA A 536 -6.39 -19.52 -15.05
C ALA A 536 -6.64 -18.10 -14.57
N VAL A 537 -5.55 -17.36 -14.32
CA VAL A 537 -5.63 -15.95 -13.94
C VAL A 537 -4.80 -15.07 -14.86
N MET A 538 -5.32 -13.90 -15.18
CA MET A 538 -4.61 -12.92 -16.01
C MET A 538 -4.91 -11.50 -15.57
N SER A 539 -3.88 -10.66 -15.55
CA SER A 539 -4.03 -9.23 -15.30
C SER A 539 -4.78 -8.54 -16.45
N CYS A 540 -5.73 -7.67 -16.08
CA CYS A 540 -6.51 -6.87 -17.03
C CYS A 540 -5.69 -5.95 -17.96
N ARG A 541 -4.41 -5.69 -17.67
CA ARG A 541 -3.56 -4.78 -18.45
C ARG A 541 -3.12 -5.33 -19.82
N VAL A 542 -3.20 -6.64 -19.99
CA VAL A 542 -2.82 -7.34 -21.25
C VAL A 542 -4.04 -7.91 -21.98
N PHE A 543 -5.24 -7.56 -21.54
CA PHE A 543 -6.48 -8.13 -22.06
C PHE A 543 -6.74 -7.72 -23.53
N SER A 544 -7.47 -8.56 -24.27
CA SER A 544 -7.86 -8.31 -25.66
C SER A 544 -6.72 -8.21 -26.68
N ARG A 545 -5.57 -8.83 -26.37
CA ARG A 545 -4.40 -8.91 -27.29
C ARG A 545 -4.19 -10.33 -27.85
N GLY A 546 -4.98 -11.30 -27.39
CA GLY A 546 -4.90 -12.71 -27.80
C GLY A 546 -3.90 -13.55 -27.01
N ILE A 547 -3.33 -13.00 -25.91
CA ILE A 547 -2.32 -13.69 -25.09
C ILE A 547 -2.90 -14.95 -24.45
N GLU A 548 -4.16 -14.90 -24.03
CA GLU A 548 -4.92 -16.02 -23.48
C GLU A 548 -4.99 -17.20 -24.45
N PHE A 549 -5.15 -16.94 -25.74
CA PHE A 549 -5.17 -17.97 -26.77
C PHE A 549 -3.76 -18.48 -27.11
N ALA A 550 -2.76 -17.60 -27.12
CA ALA A 550 -1.37 -17.99 -27.34
C ALA A 550 -0.84 -18.92 -26.23
N VAL A 551 -1.14 -18.61 -24.96
CA VAL A 551 -0.77 -19.47 -23.83
C VAL A 551 -1.55 -20.78 -23.87
N LEU A 552 -2.86 -20.75 -24.15
CA LEU A 552 -3.65 -21.97 -24.30
C LEU A 552 -3.15 -22.85 -25.45
N ALA A 553 -2.71 -22.26 -26.58
CA ALA A 553 -2.12 -22.98 -27.69
C ALA A 553 -0.85 -23.73 -27.27
N ALA A 554 0.04 -23.07 -26.52
CA ALA A 554 1.24 -23.71 -25.98
C ALA A 554 0.90 -24.88 -25.02
N VAL A 555 -0.13 -24.72 -24.19
CA VAL A 555 -0.62 -25.81 -23.32
C VAL A 555 -1.23 -26.95 -24.15
N ALA A 556 -2.01 -26.63 -25.18
CA ALA A 556 -2.62 -27.59 -26.10
C ALA A 556 -1.57 -28.42 -26.86
N ASP A 557 -0.51 -27.77 -27.35
CA ASP A 557 0.59 -28.46 -28.02
C ASP A 557 1.36 -29.38 -27.08
N ALA A 558 1.63 -28.95 -25.84
CA ALA A 558 2.28 -29.81 -24.84
C ALA A 558 1.39 -30.97 -24.41
N ALA A 559 0.09 -30.74 -24.19
CA ALA A 559 -0.86 -31.79 -23.85
C ALA A 559 -0.94 -32.85 -24.97
N ARG A 560 -1.00 -32.40 -26.23
CA ARG A 560 -1.02 -33.27 -27.42
C ARG A 560 0.30 -34.05 -27.56
N ALA A 561 1.44 -33.41 -27.35
CA ALA A 561 2.74 -34.07 -27.35
C ALA A 561 2.86 -35.14 -26.25
N ALA A 562 2.18 -34.94 -25.12
CA ALA A 562 2.07 -35.91 -24.03
C ALA A 562 1.00 -37.00 -24.27
N GLY A 563 0.32 -37.01 -25.41
CA GLY A 563 -0.69 -38.01 -25.78
C GLY A 563 -2.12 -37.70 -25.34
N ALA A 564 -2.39 -36.51 -24.79
CA ALA A 564 -3.74 -36.11 -24.43
C ALA A 564 -4.60 -35.86 -25.68
N THR A 565 -5.89 -36.20 -25.58
CA THR A 565 -6.87 -36.05 -26.67
C THR A 565 -7.74 -34.79 -26.54
N ARG A 566 -7.73 -34.17 -25.35
CA ARG A 566 -8.55 -33.01 -25.00
C ARG A 566 -7.93 -32.23 -23.85
N ILE A 567 -8.28 -30.95 -23.76
CA ILE A 567 -8.11 -30.13 -22.56
C ILE A 567 -9.48 -29.90 -21.94
N GLU A 568 -9.53 -29.92 -20.62
CA GLU A 568 -10.68 -29.55 -19.82
C GLU A 568 -10.37 -28.27 -19.03
N ALA A 569 -11.39 -27.50 -18.68
CA ALA A 569 -11.25 -26.31 -17.85
C ALA A 569 -12.40 -26.26 -16.83
N ASP A 570 -12.05 -26.03 -15.56
CA ASP A 570 -13.02 -25.83 -14.50
C ASP A 570 -13.46 -24.36 -14.49
N PHE A 571 -14.76 -24.09 -14.62
CA PHE A 571 -15.32 -22.74 -14.59
C PHE A 571 -16.41 -22.61 -13.53
N ARG A 572 -16.36 -21.54 -12.74
CA ARG A 572 -17.40 -21.20 -11.77
C ARG A 572 -17.75 -19.74 -11.89
N ASP A 573 -19.03 -19.45 -12.14
CA ASP A 573 -19.51 -18.08 -12.23
C ASP A 573 -19.39 -17.38 -10.86
N SER A 574 -18.65 -16.28 -10.83
CA SER A 574 -18.42 -15.45 -9.64
C SER A 574 -19.21 -14.13 -9.69
N GLY A 575 -19.99 -13.91 -10.74
CA GLY A 575 -20.64 -12.64 -11.08
C GLY A 575 -19.67 -11.55 -11.57
N ARG A 576 -18.36 -11.79 -11.54
CA ARG A 576 -17.31 -10.82 -11.90
C ARG A 576 -16.32 -11.32 -12.95
N ASN A 577 -16.34 -12.61 -13.29
CA ASN A 577 -15.42 -13.27 -14.23
C ASN A 577 -15.98 -13.44 -15.65
N GLY A 578 -16.84 -12.52 -16.10
CA GLY A 578 -17.39 -12.51 -17.46
C GLY A 578 -16.34 -12.58 -18.59
N PRO A 579 -15.17 -11.90 -18.47
CA PRO A 579 -14.07 -12.05 -19.42
C PRO A 579 -13.55 -13.49 -19.57
N ALA A 580 -13.43 -14.22 -18.46
CA ALA A 580 -12.97 -15.61 -18.47
C ALA A 580 -14.00 -16.55 -19.14
N ALA A 581 -15.30 -16.28 -18.92
CA ALA A 581 -16.38 -17.02 -19.58
C ALA A 581 -16.37 -16.85 -21.11
N ARG A 582 -16.13 -15.62 -21.58
CA ARG A 582 -16.01 -15.34 -23.03
C ARG A 582 -14.80 -16.03 -23.63
N PHE A 583 -13.66 -15.99 -22.95
CA PHE A 583 -12.46 -16.69 -23.38
C PHE A 583 -12.70 -18.18 -23.61
N LEU A 584 -13.39 -18.88 -22.70
CA LEU A 584 -13.71 -20.30 -22.90
C LEU A 584 -14.54 -20.51 -24.17
N ALA A 585 -15.57 -19.70 -24.37
CA ALA A 585 -16.43 -19.79 -25.56
C ALA A 585 -15.64 -19.51 -26.85
N ASP A 586 -14.85 -18.43 -26.88
CA ASP A 586 -14.07 -18.00 -28.04
C ASP A 586 -12.94 -18.99 -28.37
N ALA A 587 -12.38 -19.67 -27.35
CA ALA A 587 -11.39 -20.73 -27.52
C ALA A 587 -12.00 -22.07 -27.99
N GLY A 588 -13.33 -22.16 -28.12
CA GLY A 588 -14.03 -23.35 -28.60
C GLY A 588 -14.32 -24.39 -27.51
N PHE A 589 -14.25 -24.04 -26.23
CA PHE A 589 -14.65 -24.94 -25.16
C PHE A 589 -16.18 -25.12 -25.11
N THR A 590 -16.62 -26.34 -24.79
CA THR A 590 -18.04 -26.69 -24.64
C THR A 590 -18.30 -27.31 -23.27
N PRO A 591 -19.42 -26.99 -22.59
CA PRO A 591 -19.73 -27.60 -21.29
C PRO A 591 -19.99 -29.10 -21.44
N ARG A 592 -19.34 -29.91 -20.61
CA ARG A 592 -19.39 -31.39 -20.63
C ARG A 592 -20.44 -31.94 -19.66
N ASP A 593 -20.48 -31.39 -18.45
CA ASP A 593 -21.22 -31.95 -17.31
C ASP A 593 -22.21 -30.93 -16.70
N ALA A 594 -23.16 -31.42 -15.90
CA ALA A 594 -23.98 -30.58 -15.04
C ALA A 594 -23.12 -29.93 -13.93
N PRO A 595 -23.50 -28.75 -13.40
CA PRO A 595 -22.72 -28.09 -12.34
C PRO A 595 -22.52 -29.00 -11.13
N ALA A 596 -21.31 -29.03 -10.59
CA ALA A 596 -21.00 -29.66 -9.32
C ALA A 596 -21.70 -28.93 -8.15
N ALA A 597 -21.68 -29.53 -6.96
CA ALA A 597 -22.36 -28.98 -5.78
C ALA A 597 -21.89 -27.58 -5.36
N ASP A 598 -20.68 -27.18 -5.77
CA ASP A 598 -20.08 -25.86 -5.55
C ASP A 598 -20.35 -24.86 -6.68
N GLY A 599 -21.09 -25.27 -7.71
CA GLY A 599 -21.42 -24.48 -8.91
C GLY A 599 -20.39 -24.56 -10.03
N THR A 600 -19.33 -25.37 -9.91
CA THR A 600 -18.31 -25.51 -10.94
C THR A 600 -18.81 -26.37 -12.11
N VAL A 601 -18.61 -25.88 -13.34
CA VAL A 601 -18.93 -26.58 -14.60
C VAL A 601 -17.63 -26.92 -15.32
N ARG A 602 -17.53 -28.15 -15.81
CA ARG A 602 -16.38 -28.57 -16.60
C ARG A 602 -16.61 -28.34 -18.08
N HIS A 603 -15.66 -27.65 -18.70
CA HIS A 603 -15.66 -27.33 -20.11
C HIS A 603 -14.60 -28.15 -20.84
N VAL A 604 -14.85 -28.61 -22.07
CA VAL A 604 -13.95 -29.45 -22.86
C VAL A 604 -13.61 -28.79 -24.20
N LEU A 605 -12.33 -28.87 -24.55
CA LEU A 605 -11.77 -28.54 -25.85
C LEU A 605 -11.08 -29.79 -26.43
N PRO A 606 -11.60 -30.38 -27.51
CA PRO A 606 -10.90 -31.44 -28.23
C PRO A 606 -9.57 -30.93 -28.81
N LEU A 607 -8.53 -31.77 -28.79
CA LEU A 607 -7.24 -31.47 -29.42
C LEU A 607 -7.13 -31.98 -30.86
N GLU A 608 -8.14 -32.71 -31.33
CA GLU A 608 -8.22 -33.24 -32.69
C GLU A 608 -9.59 -32.89 -33.33
N PRO A 609 -9.62 -32.11 -34.44
CA PRO A 609 -8.45 -31.48 -35.08
C PRO A 609 -7.83 -30.39 -34.19
N ALA A 610 -6.55 -30.10 -34.40
CA ALA A 610 -5.82 -29.10 -33.61
C ALA A 610 -6.58 -27.75 -33.57
N PRO A 611 -6.82 -27.19 -32.38
CA PRO A 611 -7.60 -25.96 -32.25
C PRO A 611 -6.78 -24.77 -32.77
N ALA A 612 -7.40 -23.94 -33.62
CA ALA A 612 -6.78 -22.76 -34.21
C ALA A 612 -6.73 -21.59 -33.20
N LEU A 613 -5.87 -21.73 -32.19
CA LEU A 613 -5.76 -20.79 -31.07
C LEU A 613 -4.61 -19.80 -31.22
N ALA A 614 -3.54 -20.16 -31.94
CA ALA A 614 -2.33 -19.36 -32.01
C ALA A 614 -2.56 -18.06 -32.80
N PRO A 615 -2.49 -16.87 -32.16
CA PRO A 615 -2.60 -15.60 -32.89
C PRO A 615 -1.33 -15.36 -33.69
N ALA A 616 -1.47 -14.99 -34.96
CA ALA A 616 -0.33 -14.84 -35.89
C ALA A 616 0.67 -13.73 -35.47
N TRP A 617 0.22 -12.76 -34.68
CA TRP A 617 1.00 -11.60 -34.23
C TRP A 617 1.73 -11.80 -32.89
N ILE A 618 1.66 -12.99 -32.29
CA ILE A 618 2.33 -13.30 -31.01
C ILE A 618 3.42 -14.35 -31.22
N SER A 619 4.64 -14.03 -30.80
CA SER A 619 5.70 -15.02 -30.65
C SER A 619 5.62 -15.66 -29.26
N VAL A 620 5.55 -16.99 -29.19
CA VAL A 620 5.55 -17.71 -27.91
C VAL A 620 6.90 -18.38 -27.69
N ARG A 621 7.54 -18.07 -26.57
CA ARG A 621 8.74 -18.74 -26.08
C ARG A 621 8.36 -19.65 -24.92
N ASP A 622 8.32 -20.94 -25.19
CA ASP A 622 8.07 -21.96 -24.19
C ASP A 622 9.39 -22.39 -23.53
N GLU A 623 9.56 -22.05 -22.25
CA GLU A 623 10.74 -22.42 -21.46
C GLU A 623 10.42 -23.48 -20.40
N ARG A 624 9.29 -24.20 -20.56
CA ARG A 624 9.01 -25.37 -19.72
C ARG A 624 10.08 -26.44 -19.94
N PRO A 625 10.50 -27.15 -18.87
CA PRO A 625 11.45 -28.24 -19.01
C PRO A 625 10.85 -29.33 -19.91
N VAL A 626 11.56 -29.70 -20.98
CA VAL A 626 11.18 -30.82 -21.84
C VAL A 626 11.24 -32.10 -21.01
N PRO A 627 10.21 -32.96 -21.02
CA PRO A 627 10.27 -34.24 -20.33
C PRO A 627 11.46 -35.03 -20.90
N THR A 628 12.49 -35.26 -20.08
CA THR A 628 13.54 -36.21 -20.40
C THR A 628 12.90 -37.59 -20.46
N GLU A 629 12.92 -38.23 -21.64
CA GLU A 629 12.52 -39.63 -21.82
C GLU A 629 13.23 -40.48 -20.75
N GLY A 630 12.43 -41.06 -19.86
CA GLY A 630 12.86 -42.03 -18.85
C GLY A 630 12.54 -43.45 -19.28
#